data_AF-A0A2P5SZ73-F1
#
_entry.id   AF-A0A2P5SZ73-F1
#
_cell.length_a   1.000
_cell.length_b   1.000
_cell.length_c   1.000
_cell.angle_alpha   90.00
_cell.angle_beta   90.00
_cell.angle_gamma   90.00
#
_symmetry.space_group_name_H-M   'P 1'
#
loop_
_entity.id
_entity.type
_entity.pdbx_description
1 polymer ?
#
loop_
_entity_poly.entity_id
_entity_poly.type
_entity_poly.pdbx_seq_one_letter_code
_entity_poly.pdbx_strand_id
1 'polypeptide(L)'
;MKDKNNENKTLLRSFLSVNKNSGEIVQLCPNKNNTVQPAALMRLGLFVPTLKSTARGKTGSIAFTDATNELKNLSLVKAEGYQKITITGARLDMDNDFKTWAGIIQSFARYQIREDTVTLSFINFVKMCGIPSANCSSVLRKRLDASLRRIATNTLSFEGNGKIYHTHLVQSAYYNREKDIVHIQADPKLFELYSFDHKVLLHLRAISRLKRKESAQALYTFLESLPINPIPISLVRLRMRLNLSSKITTQNYVVRRAMKQLKKIGYLDYSEVKRGKSVFFIIHDRIPKLDKINHFDSMDSIMNN
;
A
#
# COMPACT_ATOMS: atom_id res chain seq x y z
N MET A 1 -26.80 24.75 9.12
CA MET A 1 -27.38 23.43 8.79
C MET A 1 -27.24 23.04 7.30
N LYS A 2 -26.25 23.60 6.59
CA LYS A 2 -25.77 23.13 5.28
C LYS A 2 -24.35 22.61 5.52
N ASP A 3 -24.04 21.39 5.06
CA ASP A 3 -22.69 20.82 4.79
C ASP A 3 -22.45 19.36 5.22
N LYS A 4 -23.25 18.75 6.10
CA LYS A 4 -23.04 17.34 6.49
C LYS A 4 -23.28 16.30 5.37
N ASN A 5 -24.04 16.65 4.33
CA ASN A 5 -24.33 15.74 3.20
C ASN A 5 -23.29 15.81 2.07
N ASN A 6 -22.33 16.75 2.14
CA ASN A 6 -21.34 16.99 1.09
C ASN A 6 -20.01 16.25 1.35
N GLU A 7 -19.60 16.13 2.61
CA GLU A 7 -18.36 15.43 3.02
C GLU A 7 -18.37 13.93 2.67
N ASN A 8 -19.50 13.26 2.89
CA ASN A 8 -19.70 11.86 2.49
C ASN A 8 -19.54 11.64 0.97
N LYS A 9 -19.92 12.64 0.15
CA LYS A 9 -19.73 12.59 -1.30
C LYS A 9 -18.27 12.78 -1.70
N THR A 10 -17.50 13.59 -0.98
CA THR A 10 -16.08 13.87 -1.29
C THR A 10 -15.23 12.60 -1.21
N LEU A 11 -15.43 11.79 -0.17
CA LEU A 11 -14.65 10.56 0.06
C LEU A 11 -15.02 9.43 -0.91
N LEU A 12 -16.32 9.26 -1.21
CA LEU A 12 -16.78 8.34 -2.24
C LEU A 12 -16.33 8.79 -3.64
N ARG A 13 -16.28 10.10 -3.91
CA ARG A 13 -15.67 10.67 -5.12
C ARG A 13 -14.18 10.37 -5.21
N SER A 14 -13.47 10.31 -4.08
CA SER A 14 -12.09 9.84 -4.01
C SER A 14 -11.91 8.36 -4.38
N PHE A 15 -12.95 7.60 -4.75
CA PHE A 15 -12.84 6.28 -5.37
C PHE A 15 -13.24 6.26 -6.86
N LEU A 16 -13.63 7.39 -7.45
CA LEU A 16 -13.95 7.50 -8.89
C LEU A 16 -12.69 7.66 -9.75
N SER A 17 -12.58 6.96 -10.88
CA SER A 17 -11.47 7.08 -11.84
C SER A 17 -12.01 7.28 -13.25
N VAL A 18 -11.31 8.01 -14.10
CA VAL A 18 -11.69 8.15 -15.51
C VAL A 18 -10.97 7.08 -16.31
N ASN A 19 -11.71 6.25 -17.03
CA ASN A 19 -11.17 5.28 -17.96
C ASN A 19 -10.44 6.02 -19.10
N LYS A 20 -9.12 5.84 -19.19
CA LYS A 20 -8.28 6.55 -20.16
C LYS A 20 -8.62 6.25 -21.63
N ASN A 21 -9.35 5.17 -21.89
CA ASN A 21 -9.67 4.72 -23.25
C ASN A 21 -11.08 5.13 -23.69
N SER A 22 -12.03 5.25 -22.76
CA SER A 22 -13.44 5.57 -23.07
C SER A 22 -13.89 6.95 -22.57
N GLY A 23 -13.10 7.62 -21.73
CA GLY A 23 -13.52 8.86 -21.07
C GLY A 23 -14.61 8.68 -19.99
N GLU A 24 -15.07 7.44 -19.76
CA GLU A 24 -16.10 7.15 -18.77
C GLU A 24 -15.55 7.23 -17.35
N ILE A 25 -16.35 7.78 -16.45
CA ILE A 25 -16.08 7.78 -15.01
C ILE A 25 -16.41 6.38 -14.46
N VAL A 26 -15.39 5.56 -14.24
CA VAL A 26 -15.50 4.25 -13.61
C VAL A 26 -15.16 4.36 -12.13
N GLN A 27 -16.07 3.98 -11.25
CA GLN A 27 -15.76 3.86 -9.83
C GLN A 27 -14.81 2.69 -9.60
N LEU A 28 -13.57 2.97 -9.19
CA LEU A 28 -12.65 1.95 -8.71
C LEU A 28 -13.04 1.61 -7.28
N CYS A 29 -13.94 0.64 -7.14
CA CYS A 29 -14.29 0.07 -5.85
C CYS A 29 -13.34 -1.10 -5.51
N PRO A 30 -12.63 -1.04 -4.38
CA PRO A 30 -11.94 -2.20 -3.84
C PRO A 30 -12.92 -3.39 -3.69
N ASN A 31 -12.59 -4.52 -4.30
CA ASN A 31 -13.38 -5.74 -4.28
C ASN A 31 -12.59 -6.92 -3.65
N LYS A 32 -13.12 -8.15 -3.68
CA LYS A 32 -12.41 -9.31 -3.09
C LYS A 32 -11.06 -9.60 -3.77
N ASN A 33 -10.86 -9.13 -5.00
CA ASN A 33 -9.72 -9.43 -5.86
C ASN A 33 -8.76 -8.24 -6.01
N ASN A 34 -9.18 -7.03 -5.65
CA ASN A 34 -8.38 -5.82 -5.83
C ASN A 34 -8.58 -4.82 -4.68
N THR A 35 -7.56 -3.99 -4.47
CA THR A 35 -7.63 -2.84 -3.55
C THR A 35 -7.17 -1.58 -4.26
N VAL A 36 -7.76 -0.45 -3.92
CA VAL A 36 -7.37 0.85 -4.45
C VAL A 36 -6.43 1.49 -3.44
N GLN A 37 -5.26 1.91 -3.90
CA GLN A 37 -4.25 2.53 -3.04
C GLN A 37 -3.78 3.86 -3.63
N PRO A 38 -3.37 4.83 -2.79
CA PRO A 38 -2.67 6.03 -3.26
C PRO A 38 -1.31 5.62 -3.83
N ALA A 39 -1.05 5.93 -5.11
CA ALA A 39 0.22 5.56 -5.73
C ALA A 39 1.41 6.20 -4.99
N ALA A 40 1.28 7.45 -4.53
CA ALA A 40 2.29 8.13 -3.72
C ALA A 40 2.72 7.32 -2.50
N LEU A 41 1.77 6.77 -1.72
CA LEU A 41 2.10 5.93 -0.56
C LEU A 41 2.77 4.61 -0.95
N MET A 42 2.41 4.04 -2.11
CA MET A 42 3.00 2.79 -2.60
C MET A 42 4.41 2.99 -3.18
N ARG A 43 4.71 4.21 -3.66
CA ARG A 43 6.07 4.60 -4.07
C ARG A 43 7.00 4.79 -2.87
N LEU A 44 6.46 5.19 -1.73
CA LEU A 44 7.20 5.32 -0.48
C LEU A 44 7.60 3.94 0.09
N GLY A 45 8.75 3.92 0.77
CA GLY A 45 9.20 2.78 1.58
C GLY A 45 8.46 2.67 2.92
N LEU A 46 7.14 2.89 2.93
CA LEU A 46 6.30 2.92 4.13
C LEU A 46 5.98 1.50 4.61
N PHE A 47 5.44 0.66 3.71
CA PHE A 47 5.24 -0.78 3.95
C PHE A 47 6.42 -1.57 3.41
N VAL A 48 7.12 -2.27 4.30
CA VAL A 48 8.46 -2.80 4.04
C VAL A 48 8.59 -4.24 4.47
N PRO A 49 9.55 -5.00 3.92
CA PRO A 49 9.73 -6.40 4.31
C PRO A 49 10.15 -6.51 5.77
N THR A 50 9.55 -7.46 6.46
CA THR A 50 9.96 -7.87 7.81
C THR A 50 11.37 -8.44 7.78
N LEU A 51 12.24 -7.93 8.64
CA LEU A 51 13.55 -8.54 8.91
C LEU A 51 13.33 -9.78 9.78
N LYS A 52 12.99 -10.92 9.17
CA LYS A 52 12.91 -12.18 9.92
C LYS A 52 14.32 -12.58 10.39
N SER A 53 14.44 -12.80 11.70
CA SER A 53 15.62 -13.24 12.48
C SER A 53 16.84 -12.32 12.52
N THR A 54 16.90 -11.47 13.54
CA THR A 54 17.88 -11.65 14.61
C THR A 54 17.17 -11.35 15.92
N ALA A 55 17.58 -11.95 17.05
CA ALA A 55 17.05 -11.68 18.40
C ALA A 55 17.20 -10.21 18.87
N ARG A 56 17.55 -9.29 17.96
CA ARG A 56 17.73 -7.85 18.12
C ARG A 56 16.94 -7.03 17.10
N GLY A 57 15.90 -7.61 16.50
CA GLY A 57 14.91 -6.82 15.74
C GLY A 57 14.34 -5.80 16.71
N LYS A 58 14.73 -4.52 16.58
CA LYS A 58 14.33 -3.44 17.49
C LYS A 58 12.81 -3.28 17.45
N THR A 59 12.11 -4.05 18.27
CA THR A 59 10.72 -3.82 18.65
C THR A 59 10.65 -2.39 19.17
N GLY A 60 9.92 -1.50 18.50
CA GLY A 60 9.84 -0.08 18.86
C GLY A 60 10.78 0.86 18.11
N SER A 61 11.49 0.43 17.06
CA SER A 61 12.21 1.36 16.18
C SER A 61 11.23 2.31 15.49
N ILE A 62 11.38 3.61 15.74
CA ILE A 62 10.74 4.65 14.96
C ILE A 62 11.36 4.63 13.56
N ALA A 63 10.50 4.49 12.55
CA ALA A 63 10.87 4.62 11.15
C ALA A 63 10.68 6.08 10.73
N PHE A 64 11.64 6.56 9.93
CA PHE A 64 11.58 7.86 9.28
C PHE A 64 11.52 7.65 7.77
N THR A 65 10.61 8.35 7.11
CA THR A 65 10.49 8.38 5.65
C THR A 65 10.38 9.83 5.19
N ASP A 66 11.31 10.25 4.33
CA ASP A 66 11.14 11.51 3.58
C ASP A 66 10.10 11.30 2.49
N ALA A 67 8.99 12.02 2.59
CA ALA A 67 7.87 11.95 1.68
C ALA A 67 7.75 13.20 0.79
N THR A 68 8.71 14.14 0.89
CA THR A 68 8.65 15.45 0.24
C THR A 68 8.40 15.33 -1.26
N ASN A 69 9.20 14.53 -1.96
CA ASN A 69 9.06 14.40 -3.42
C ASN A 69 7.76 13.73 -3.86
N GLU A 70 7.24 12.82 -3.06
CA GLU A 70 6.01 12.07 -3.40
C GLU A 70 4.74 12.86 -3.06
N LEU A 71 4.80 13.70 -2.03
CA LEU A 71 3.64 14.43 -1.50
C LEU A 71 3.64 15.94 -1.83
N LYS A 72 4.72 16.48 -2.43
CA LYS A 72 4.83 17.92 -2.76
C LYS A 72 3.70 18.48 -3.60
N ASN A 73 3.02 17.62 -4.35
CA ASN A 73 2.02 18.06 -5.29
C ASN A 73 0.60 18.19 -4.70
N LEU A 74 0.39 17.72 -3.46
CA LEU A 74 -0.88 17.88 -2.75
C LEU A 74 -1.29 19.36 -2.69
N SER A 75 -2.59 19.62 -2.84
CA SER A 75 -3.17 20.95 -2.81
C SER A 75 -2.92 21.63 -1.47
N LEU A 76 -3.01 20.91 -0.35
CA LEU A 76 -2.65 21.42 0.98
C LEU A 76 -1.19 21.90 1.01
N VAL A 77 -0.27 21.14 0.40
CA VAL A 77 1.15 21.48 0.37
C VAL A 77 1.41 22.74 -0.45
N LYS A 78 0.80 22.83 -1.63
CA LYS A 78 0.93 24.00 -2.51
C LYS A 78 0.29 25.25 -1.92
N ALA A 79 -0.91 25.12 -1.35
CA ALA A 79 -1.67 26.23 -0.80
C ALA A 79 -0.99 26.86 0.42
N GLU A 80 -0.46 26.02 1.33
CA GLU A 80 0.21 26.49 2.55
C GLU A 80 1.71 26.76 2.35
N GLY A 81 2.29 26.32 1.23
CA GLY A 81 3.71 26.47 0.92
C GLY A 81 4.61 25.57 1.77
N TYR A 82 4.16 24.36 2.10
CA TYR A 82 5.00 23.37 2.78
C TYR A 82 6.14 22.90 1.85
N GLN A 83 7.35 22.79 2.40
CA GLN A 83 8.57 22.47 1.64
C GLN A 83 9.19 21.13 2.07
N LYS A 84 8.91 20.70 3.29
CA LYS A 84 9.44 19.46 3.86
C LYS A 84 8.29 18.60 4.38
N ILE A 85 8.24 17.36 3.93
CA ILE A 85 7.17 16.41 4.27
C ILE A 85 7.80 15.11 4.73
N THR A 86 7.46 14.69 5.94
CA THR A 86 8.06 13.49 6.56
C THR A 86 6.98 12.60 7.16
N ILE A 87 7.23 11.29 7.17
CA ILE A 87 6.43 10.32 7.89
C ILE A 87 7.29 9.70 8.98
N THR A 88 6.81 9.77 10.22
CA THR A 88 7.50 9.23 11.39
C THR A 88 6.54 8.35 12.19
N GLY A 89 6.95 7.14 12.55
CA GLY A 89 6.10 6.23 13.31
C GLY A 89 6.65 4.81 13.43
N ALA A 90 5.80 3.86 13.80
CA ALA A 90 6.20 2.47 13.82
C ALA A 90 6.45 1.97 12.38
N ARG A 91 7.52 1.19 12.19
CA ARG A 91 7.78 0.50 10.92
C ARG A 91 6.64 -0.45 10.58
N LEU A 92 6.10 -0.35 9.35
CA LEU A 92 4.96 -1.13 8.89
C LEU A 92 5.38 -2.29 7.99
N ASP A 93 4.94 -3.50 8.31
CA ASP A 93 5.26 -4.71 7.54
C ASP A 93 4.32 -4.96 6.33
N MET A 94 4.76 -5.79 5.38
CA MET A 94 3.92 -6.18 4.23
C MET A 94 2.93 -7.30 4.58
N ASP A 95 3.26 -8.15 5.56
CA ASP A 95 2.52 -9.38 5.83
C ASP A 95 1.24 -9.13 6.66
N ASN A 96 1.21 -8.12 7.53
CA ASN A 96 0.12 -7.78 8.46
C ASN A 96 -0.34 -6.33 8.31
N ASP A 97 0.58 -5.36 8.37
CA ASP A 97 0.23 -3.94 8.43
C ASP A 97 -0.34 -3.46 7.09
N PHE A 98 0.29 -3.83 5.98
CA PHE A 98 -0.24 -3.53 4.66
C PHE A 98 -1.65 -4.13 4.42
N LYS A 99 -1.92 -5.34 4.91
CA LYS A 99 -3.26 -5.96 4.78
C LYS A 99 -4.29 -5.25 5.65
N THR A 100 -3.89 -4.84 6.85
CA THR A 100 -4.74 -4.06 7.76
C THR A 100 -5.05 -2.70 7.16
N TRP A 101 -4.06 -2.03 6.57
CA TRP A 101 -4.23 -0.81 5.81
C TRP A 101 -5.17 -0.98 4.63
N ALA A 102 -4.97 -2.01 3.80
CA ALA A 102 -5.89 -2.32 2.70
C ALA A 102 -7.33 -2.55 3.21
N GLY A 103 -7.49 -3.17 4.38
CA GLY A 103 -8.77 -3.36 5.05
C GLY A 103 -9.41 -2.07 5.56
N ILE A 104 -8.63 -1.13 6.09
CA ILE A 104 -9.09 0.21 6.46
C ILE A 104 -9.68 0.91 5.22
N ILE A 105 -8.92 0.95 4.12
CA ILE A 105 -9.37 1.62 2.88
C ILE A 105 -10.60 0.94 2.30
N GLN A 106 -10.60 -0.39 2.31
CA GLN A 106 -11.74 -1.19 1.87
C GLN A 106 -13.00 -0.93 2.73
N SER A 107 -12.84 -0.65 4.02
CA SER A 107 -13.95 -0.32 4.93
C SER A 107 -14.54 1.04 4.58
N PHE A 108 -13.70 2.07 4.41
CA PHE A 108 -14.13 3.40 3.96
C PHE A 108 -14.80 3.37 2.59
N ALA A 109 -14.42 2.45 1.70
CA ALA A 109 -15.04 2.33 0.38
C ALA A 109 -16.41 1.62 0.38
N ARG A 110 -16.75 0.83 1.41
CA ARG A 110 -17.96 -0.03 1.42
C ARG A 110 -18.99 0.29 2.49
N TYR A 111 -18.58 0.94 3.56
CA TYR A 111 -19.45 1.25 4.69
C TYR A 111 -19.80 2.73 4.69
N GLN A 112 -20.95 3.06 5.29
CA GLN A 112 -21.34 4.44 5.49
C GLN A 112 -20.37 5.13 6.45
N ILE A 113 -19.96 6.34 6.10
CA ILE A 113 -19.04 7.14 6.90
C ILE A 113 -19.87 8.18 7.65
N ARG A 114 -19.59 8.34 8.94
CA ARG A 114 -20.24 9.33 9.81
C ARG A 114 -19.13 10.08 10.53
N GLU A 115 -19.05 11.40 10.35
CA GLU A 115 -18.04 12.23 11.01
C GLU A 115 -16.62 11.66 10.81
N ASP A 116 -16.29 11.40 9.55
CA ASP A 116 -15.01 10.82 9.10
C ASP A 116 -14.65 9.45 9.69
N THR A 117 -15.64 8.80 10.28
CA THR A 117 -15.51 7.54 10.98
C THR A 117 -16.31 6.45 10.28
N VAL A 118 -15.66 5.31 10.06
CA VAL A 118 -16.32 4.07 9.63
C VAL A 118 -16.51 3.16 10.83
N THR A 119 -17.71 2.58 10.96
CA THR A 119 -18.06 1.64 12.03
C THR A 119 -18.51 0.31 11.43
N LEU A 120 -17.89 -0.77 11.90
CA LEU A 120 -18.21 -2.13 11.44
C LEU A 120 -17.84 -3.18 12.48
N SER A 121 -18.45 -4.37 12.36
CA SER A 121 -18.10 -5.51 13.22
C SER A 121 -16.66 -5.98 12.96
N PHE A 122 -16.00 -6.58 13.95
CA PHE A 122 -14.65 -7.14 13.75
C PHE A 122 -14.61 -8.19 12.63
N ILE A 123 -15.61 -9.07 12.55
CA ILE A 123 -15.68 -10.10 11.51
C ILE A 123 -15.68 -9.47 10.13
N ASN A 124 -16.46 -8.41 9.94
CA ASN A 124 -16.48 -7.67 8.70
C ASN A 124 -15.17 -6.95 8.42
N PHE A 125 -14.54 -6.33 9.43
CA PHE A 125 -13.22 -5.72 9.26
C PHE A 125 -12.16 -6.74 8.82
N VAL A 126 -12.15 -7.94 9.41
CA VAL A 126 -11.27 -9.05 9.00
C VAL A 126 -11.50 -9.44 7.53
N LYS A 127 -12.76 -9.49 7.08
CA LYS A 127 -13.08 -9.72 5.66
C LYS A 127 -12.54 -8.59 4.79
N MET A 128 -12.60 -7.33 5.24
CA MET A 128 -12.06 -6.19 4.49
C MET A 128 -10.54 -6.27 4.37
N CYS A 129 -9.84 -6.79 5.39
CA CYS A 129 -8.40 -7.07 5.35
C CYS A 129 -8.02 -8.24 4.41
N GLY A 130 -8.97 -8.87 3.73
CA GLY A 130 -8.73 -10.02 2.83
C GLY A 130 -8.40 -11.32 3.57
N ILE A 131 -8.79 -11.42 4.85
CA ILE A 131 -8.55 -12.60 5.68
C ILE A 131 -9.84 -13.42 5.75
N PRO A 132 -9.81 -14.75 5.49
CA PRO A 132 -11.00 -15.60 5.61
C PRO A 132 -11.61 -15.55 7.01
N SER A 133 -12.92 -15.29 7.11
CA SER A 133 -13.63 -15.07 8.38
C SER A 133 -13.75 -16.30 9.27
N ALA A 134 -13.56 -17.50 8.73
CA ALA A 134 -13.52 -18.76 9.49
C ALA A 134 -12.37 -18.79 10.54
N ASN A 135 -11.42 -17.85 10.46
CA ASN A 135 -10.22 -17.81 11.30
C ASN A 135 -10.23 -16.67 12.34
N CYS A 136 -11.39 -16.18 12.78
CA CYS A 136 -11.50 -15.13 13.81
C CYS A 136 -11.12 -15.62 15.22
N SER A 137 -9.84 -15.98 15.40
CA SER A 137 -9.27 -16.37 16.69
C SER A 137 -8.88 -15.15 17.53
N SER A 138 -8.72 -15.36 18.84
CA SER A 138 -8.15 -14.37 19.76
C SER A 138 -6.75 -13.91 19.32
N VAL A 139 -5.98 -14.80 18.68
CA VAL A 139 -4.66 -14.51 18.09
C VAL A 139 -4.78 -13.54 16.92
N LEU A 140 -5.74 -13.77 16.00
CA LEU A 140 -5.99 -12.85 14.89
C LEU A 140 -6.40 -11.45 15.39
N ARG A 141 -7.27 -11.40 16.41
CA ARG A 141 -7.70 -10.16 17.07
C ARG A 141 -6.50 -9.39 17.62
N LYS A 142 -5.62 -10.04 18.39
CA LYS A 142 -4.38 -9.41 18.92
C LYS A 142 -3.46 -8.91 17.81
N ARG A 143 -3.34 -9.67 16.71
CA ARG A 143 -2.48 -9.28 15.58
C ARG A 143 -3.01 -8.06 14.83
N LEU A 144 -4.31 -7.97 14.58
CA LEU A 144 -4.92 -6.79 13.94
C LEU A 144 -4.88 -5.57 14.85
N ASP A 145 -5.14 -5.73 16.14
CA ASP A 145 -4.98 -4.66 17.15
C ASP A 145 -3.55 -4.09 17.13
N ALA A 146 -2.53 -4.96 17.14
CA ALA A 146 -1.14 -4.53 17.03
C ALA A 146 -0.84 -3.78 15.72
N SER A 147 -1.50 -4.17 14.62
CA SER A 147 -1.32 -3.53 13.31
C SER A 147 -2.00 -2.15 13.26
N LEU A 148 -3.24 -2.04 13.76
CA LEU A 148 -3.95 -0.77 13.91
C LEU A 148 -3.16 0.21 14.77
N ARG A 149 -2.60 -0.26 15.89
CA ARG A 149 -1.73 0.55 16.76
C ARG A 149 -0.51 1.09 16.01
N ARG A 150 0.20 0.24 15.26
CA ARG A 150 1.37 0.68 14.47
C ARG A 150 1.00 1.67 13.37
N ILE A 151 -0.13 1.46 12.70
CA ILE A 151 -0.61 2.37 11.65
C ILE A 151 -0.97 3.74 12.26
N ALA A 152 -1.68 3.76 13.40
CA ALA A 152 -2.08 5.00 14.07
C ALA A 152 -0.87 5.82 14.58
N THR A 153 0.27 5.19 14.88
CA THR A 153 1.47 5.91 15.31
C THR A 153 2.24 6.58 14.17
N ASN A 154 1.84 6.40 12.91
CA ASN A 154 2.50 7.03 11.77
C ASN A 154 1.95 8.44 11.53
N THR A 155 2.74 9.43 11.97
CA THR A 155 2.47 10.86 11.82
C THR A 155 3.07 11.39 10.52
N LEU A 156 2.27 12.10 9.74
CA LEU A 156 2.68 12.93 8.62
C LEU A 156 2.94 14.35 9.15
N SER A 157 4.14 14.87 8.92
CA SER A 157 4.54 16.22 9.28
C SER A 157 4.81 17.04 8.03
N PHE A 158 4.18 18.21 7.95
CA PHE A 158 4.33 19.18 6.88
C PHE A 158 4.93 20.46 7.45
N GLU A 159 6.09 20.88 6.93
CA GLU A 159 6.85 22.04 7.42
C GLU A 159 7.15 22.98 6.25
N GLY A 160 6.93 24.29 6.46
CA GLY A 160 7.30 25.33 5.49
C GLY A 160 6.74 26.70 5.87
N ASN A 161 7.40 27.78 5.46
CA ASN A 161 7.00 29.16 5.72
C ASN A 161 6.68 29.47 7.21
N GLY A 162 7.45 28.87 8.14
CA GLY A 162 7.23 29.02 9.59
C GLY A 162 6.00 28.28 10.14
N LYS A 163 5.25 27.57 9.28
CA LYS A 163 4.10 26.74 9.67
C LYS A 163 4.52 25.28 9.79
N ILE A 164 3.97 24.61 10.79
CA ILE A 164 4.10 23.18 10.99
C ILE A 164 2.70 22.59 11.17
N TYR A 165 2.40 21.53 10.43
CA TYR A 165 1.15 20.79 10.54
C TYR A 165 1.43 19.30 10.69
N HIS A 166 0.77 18.67 11.66
CA HIS A 166 0.89 17.25 11.95
C HIS A 166 -0.47 16.57 11.81
N THR A 167 -0.48 15.40 11.18
CA THR A 167 -1.65 14.52 11.02
C THR A 167 -1.21 13.06 11.02
N HIS A 168 -2.12 12.09 10.98
CA HIS A 168 -1.83 10.66 11.07
C HIS A 168 -2.39 9.90 9.89
N LEU A 169 -1.72 8.81 9.47
CA LEU A 169 -2.28 7.89 8.45
C LEU A 169 -3.68 7.40 8.82
N VAL A 170 -3.92 7.17 10.12
CA VAL A 170 -5.23 6.91 10.73
C VAL A 170 -5.31 7.77 11.98
N GLN A 171 -6.32 8.64 12.05
CA GLN A 171 -6.49 9.58 13.16
C GLN A 171 -6.79 8.87 14.47
N SER A 172 -7.72 7.90 14.44
CA SER A 172 -8.00 7.05 15.58
C SER A 172 -8.52 5.69 15.15
N ALA A 173 -8.21 4.67 15.96
CA ALA A 173 -8.73 3.32 15.78
C ALA A 173 -9.21 2.81 17.15
N TYR A 174 -10.52 2.73 17.33
CA TYR A 174 -11.14 2.18 18.53
C TYR A 174 -11.58 0.75 18.27
N TYR A 175 -11.38 -0.09 19.29
CA TYR A 175 -11.69 -1.50 19.23
C TYR A 175 -12.37 -1.97 20.52
N ASN A 176 -13.58 -2.51 20.38
CA ASN A 176 -14.31 -3.16 21.47
C ASN A 176 -14.54 -4.64 21.16
N ARG A 177 -13.92 -5.51 21.96
CA ARG A 177 -14.01 -6.96 21.80
C ARG A 177 -15.35 -7.52 22.21
N GLU A 178 -15.91 -7.02 23.31
CA GLU A 178 -17.15 -7.53 23.90
C GLU A 178 -18.35 -7.19 23.02
N LYS A 179 -18.38 -5.96 22.50
CA LYS A 179 -19.43 -5.48 21.60
C LYS A 179 -19.20 -5.85 20.13
N ASP A 180 -18.07 -6.48 19.82
CA ASP A 180 -17.59 -6.79 18.46
C ASP A 180 -17.54 -5.58 17.51
N ILE A 181 -17.09 -4.41 17.98
CA ILE A 181 -17.11 -3.16 17.20
C ILE A 181 -15.69 -2.65 16.92
N VAL A 182 -15.49 -2.16 15.69
CA VAL A 182 -14.32 -1.38 15.28
C VAL A 182 -14.81 -0.01 14.79
N HIS A 183 -14.22 1.07 15.33
CA HIS A 183 -14.36 2.42 14.78
C HIS A 183 -13.01 2.87 14.23
N ILE A 184 -12.99 3.37 13.00
CA ILE A 184 -11.78 3.87 12.36
C ILE A 184 -12.07 5.28 11.86
N GLN A 185 -11.35 6.25 12.39
CA GLN A 185 -11.43 7.64 12.00
C GLN A 185 -10.22 7.99 11.15
N ALA A 186 -10.47 8.61 10.01
CA ALA A 186 -9.43 9.13 9.13
C ALA A 186 -9.31 10.65 9.28
N ASP A 187 -8.19 11.21 8.82
CA ASP A 187 -8.10 12.66 8.62
C ASP A 187 -8.64 13.01 7.22
N PRO A 188 -9.68 13.87 7.13
CA PRO A 188 -10.25 14.31 5.87
C PRO A 188 -9.25 14.88 4.87
N LYS A 189 -8.24 15.61 5.37
CA LYS A 189 -7.21 16.26 4.55
C LYS A 189 -6.29 15.24 3.88
N LEU A 190 -6.14 14.05 4.46
CA LEU A 190 -5.39 12.96 3.85
C LEU A 190 -6.18 12.19 2.79
N PHE A 191 -7.50 12.37 2.69
CA PHE A 191 -8.25 11.80 1.56
C PHE A 191 -7.84 12.41 0.22
N GLU A 192 -7.20 13.58 0.22
CA GLU A 192 -6.61 14.15 -0.98
C GLU A 192 -5.55 13.21 -1.59
N LEU A 193 -4.83 12.42 -0.78
CA LEU A 193 -3.89 11.40 -1.29
C LEU A 193 -4.56 10.43 -2.27
N TYR A 194 -5.86 10.18 -2.08
CA TYR A 194 -6.65 9.30 -2.95
C TYR A 194 -7.14 10.02 -4.20
N SER A 195 -7.32 11.35 -4.16
CA SER A 195 -7.89 12.13 -5.27
C SER A 195 -6.84 12.79 -6.17
N PHE A 196 -5.68 13.15 -5.63
CA PHE A 196 -4.70 14.00 -6.31
C PHE A 196 -3.67 13.20 -7.14
N ASP A 197 -3.14 12.09 -6.61
CA ASP A 197 -2.26 11.21 -7.38
C ASP A 197 -3.08 10.12 -8.09
N HIS A 198 -2.51 9.51 -9.11
CA HIS A 198 -3.13 8.34 -9.74
C HIS A 198 -3.44 7.28 -8.69
N LYS A 199 -4.69 6.82 -8.67
CA LYS A 199 -5.08 5.62 -7.93
C LYS A 199 -4.44 4.43 -8.61
N VAL A 200 -3.85 3.55 -7.81
CA VAL A 200 -3.40 2.25 -8.31
C VAL A 200 -4.37 1.17 -7.87
N LEU A 201 -4.78 0.33 -8.82
CA LEU A 201 -5.58 -0.86 -8.55
C LEU A 201 -4.64 -2.05 -8.32
N LEU A 202 -4.38 -2.37 -7.06
CA LEU A 202 -3.54 -3.52 -6.72
C LEU A 202 -4.36 -4.80 -6.75
N HIS A 203 -3.94 -5.75 -7.60
CA HIS A 203 -4.52 -7.08 -7.62
C HIS A 203 -4.01 -7.93 -6.45
N LEU A 204 -4.92 -8.39 -5.61
CA LEU A 204 -4.62 -9.20 -4.43
C LEU A 204 -4.13 -10.62 -4.80
N ARG A 205 -4.46 -11.10 -6.01
CA ARG A 205 -3.98 -12.39 -6.56
C ARG A 205 -2.45 -12.43 -6.72
N ALA A 206 -1.82 -11.32 -7.10
CA ALA A 206 -0.37 -11.25 -7.15
C ALA A 206 0.25 -11.32 -5.75
N ILE A 207 -0.31 -10.58 -4.79
CA ILE A 207 0.12 -10.61 -3.38
C ILE A 207 -0.02 -12.01 -2.77
N SER A 208 -1.10 -12.73 -3.10
CA SER A 208 -1.33 -14.10 -2.61
C SER A 208 -0.34 -15.11 -3.21
N ARG A 209 -0.01 -15.01 -4.50
CA ARG A 209 1.07 -15.82 -5.13
C ARG A 209 2.47 -15.51 -4.59
N LEU A 210 2.63 -14.35 -3.96
CA LEU A 210 3.86 -13.92 -3.27
C LEU A 210 3.81 -14.16 -1.76
N LYS A 211 2.96 -15.06 -1.25
CA LYS A 211 2.85 -15.39 0.18
C LYS A 211 4.25 -15.60 0.80
N ARG A 212 4.53 -14.90 1.91
CA ARG A 212 5.82 -14.90 2.64
C ARG A 212 7.02 -14.32 1.87
N LYS A 213 6.82 -13.76 0.67
CA LYS A 213 7.84 -13.10 -0.14
C LYS A 213 7.68 -11.58 -0.05
N GLU A 214 7.80 -11.03 1.15
CA GLU A 214 7.49 -9.62 1.43
C GLU A 214 8.29 -8.62 0.59
N SER A 215 9.56 -8.89 0.27
CA SER A 215 10.34 -8.05 -0.65
C SER A 215 9.73 -8.02 -2.06
N ALA A 216 9.25 -9.15 -2.56
CA ALA A 216 8.56 -9.19 -3.84
C ALA A 216 7.20 -8.48 -3.76
N GLN A 217 6.46 -8.63 -2.66
CA GLN A 217 5.20 -7.91 -2.44
C GLN A 217 5.42 -6.39 -2.40
N ALA A 218 6.46 -5.92 -1.71
CA ALA A 218 6.80 -4.49 -1.65
C ALA A 218 7.23 -3.94 -3.02
N LEU A 219 8.01 -4.70 -3.80
CA LEU A 219 8.36 -4.30 -5.17
C LEU A 219 7.15 -4.37 -6.12
N TYR A 220 6.22 -5.31 -5.92
CA TYR A 220 4.97 -5.36 -6.69
C TYR A 220 4.15 -4.09 -6.49
N THR A 221 3.88 -3.68 -5.24
CA THR A 221 3.08 -2.47 -5.00
C THR A 221 3.77 -1.22 -5.52
N PHE A 222 5.09 -1.15 -5.42
CA PHE A 222 5.90 -0.10 -6.02
C PHE A 222 5.77 -0.06 -7.53
N LEU A 223 5.97 -1.18 -8.23
CA LEU A 223 5.92 -1.24 -9.68
C LEU A 223 4.53 -0.84 -10.17
N GLU A 224 3.46 -1.37 -9.55
CA GLU A 224 2.08 -0.99 -9.87
C GLU A 224 1.82 0.51 -9.72
N SER A 225 2.48 1.18 -8.79
CA SER A 225 2.35 2.63 -8.59
C SER A 225 3.13 3.50 -9.59
N LEU A 226 3.88 2.89 -10.51
CA LEU A 226 4.58 3.57 -11.60
C LEU A 226 3.75 3.61 -12.89
N PRO A 227 3.98 4.59 -13.78
CA PRO A 227 3.36 4.64 -15.12
C PRO A 227 3.57 3.35 -15.89
N ILE A 228 2.63 2.99 -16.80
CA ILE A 228 2.62 1.73 -17.56
C ILE A 228 4.01 1.38 -18.11
N ASN A 229 4.65 2.35 -18.77
CA ASN A 229 6.01 2.27 -19.29
C ASN A 229 6.94 3.16 -18.45
N PRO A 230 7.46 2.70 -17.31
CA PRO A 230 8.33 3.51 -16.49
C PRO A 230 9.70 3.64 -17.17
N ILE A 231 10.38 4.76 -16.93
CA ILE A 231 11.81 4.88 -17.23
C ILE A 231 12.61 3.77 -16.52
N PRO A 232 13.81 3.40 -17.03
CA PRO A 232 14.64 2.38 -16.39
C PRO A 232 14.82 2.62 -14.89
N ILE A 233 14.47 1.63 -14.09
CA ILE A 233 14.43 1.75 -12.63
C ILE A 233 15.80 1.37 -12.08
N SER A 234 16.47 2.30 -11.40
CA SER A 234 17.78 2.00 -10.82
C SER A 234 17.68 0.99 -9.68
N LEU A 235 18.72 0.17 -9.52
CA LEU A 235 18.87 -0.73 -8.37
C LEU A 235 18.83 0.06 -7.05
N VAL A 236 19.36 1.28 -7.04
CA VAL A 236 19.27 2.21 -5.90
C VAL A 236 17.82 2.49 -5.55
N ARG A 237 16.96 2.80 -6.53
CA ARG A 237 15.54 3.11 -6.30
C ARG A 237 14.78 1.91 -5.74
N LEU A 238 15.03 0.72 -6.26
CA LEU A 238 14.45 -0.51 -5.72
C LEU A 238 14.93 -0.80 -4.29
N ARG A 239 16.20 -0.53 -3.96
CA ARG A 239 16.70 -0.63 -2.57
C ARG A 239 16.00 0.35 -1.63
N MET A 240 15.91 1.63 -2.04
CA MET A 240 15.21 2.66 -1.25
C MET A 240 13.77 2.24 -0.97
N ARG A 241 13.07 1.67 -1.96
CA ARG A 241 11.71 1.16 -1.78
C ARG A 241 11.63 0.03 -0.75
N LEU A 242 12.59 -0.89 -0.74
CA LEU A 242 12.61 -1.99 0.25
C LEU A 242 13.03 -1.51 1.65
N ASN A 243 13.76 -0.40 1.73
CA ASN A 243 14.19 0.26 2.97
C ASN A 243 14.75 -0.74 4.01
N LEU A 244 15.68 -1.60 3.57
CA LEU A 244 16.30 -2.63 4.40
C LEU A 244 17.52 -2.06 5.13
N SER A 245 17.77 -2.51 6.36
CA SER A 245 18.94 -2.09 7.16
C SER A 245 20.19 -2.93 6.92
N SER A 246 20.11 -3.97 6.08
CA SER A 246 21.25 -4.85 5.77
C SER A 246 22.31 -4.14 4.90
N LYS A 247 23.51 -4.73 4.79
CA LYS A 247 24.56 -4.23 3.88
C LYS A 247 24.07 -4.13 2.43
N ILE A 248 24.62 -3.17 1.67
CA ILE A 248 24.22 -2.90 0.28
C ILE A 248 24.29 -4.15 -0.62
N THR A 249 25.30 -5.00 -0.44
CA THR A 249 25.45 -6.26 -1.19
C THR A 249 24.28 -7.21 -0.95
N THR A 250 23.86 -7.38 0.31
CA THR A 250 22.67 -8.14 0.69
C THR A 250 21.40 -7.52 0.13
N GLN A 251 21.26 -6.20 0.20
CA GLN A 251 20.11 -5.51 -0.37
C GLN A 251 20.01 -5.73 -1.89
N ASN A 252 21.12 -5.64 -2.61
CA ASN A 252 21.18 -5.91 -4.05
C ASN A 252 20.72 -7.34 -4.39
N TYR A 253 21.18 -8.32 -3.60
CA TYR A 253 20.74 -9.70 -3.74
C TYR A 253 19.23 -9.86 -3.50
N VAL A 254 18.71 -9.23 -2.44
CA VAL A 254 17.28 -9.28 -2.12
C VAL A 254 16.43 -8.63 -3.21
N VAL A 255 16.84 -7.48 -3.76
CA VAL A 255 16.14 -6.83 -4.89
C VAL A 255 16.10 -7.77 -6.09
N ARG A 256 17.24 -8.33 -6.53
CA ARG A 256 17.29 -9.25 -7.67
C ARG A 256 16.43 -10.49 -7.45
N ARG A 257 16.49 -11.06 -6.24
CA ARG A 257 15.65 -12.21 -5.87
C ARG A 257 14.16 -11.86 -5.96
N ALA A 258 13.76 -10.68 -5.46
CA ALA A 258 12.38 -10.21 -5.51
C ALA A 258 11.91 -9.98 -6.96
N MET A 259 12.72 -9.34 -7.81
CA MET A 259 12.43 -9.17 -9.24
C MET A 259 12.28 -10.52 -9.96
N LYS A 260 13.16 -11.49 -9.69
CA LYS A 260 13.05 -12.86 -10.21
C LYS A 260 11.78 -13.57 -9.74
N GLN A 261 11.38 -13.39 -8.48
CA GLN A 261 10.15 -13.96 -7.94
C GLN A 261 8.91 -13.38 -8.64
N LEU A 262 8.92 -12.08 -8.91
CA LEU A 262 7.87 -11.41 -9.65
C LEU A 262 7.78 -11.89 -11.11
N LYS A 263 8.92 -12.07 -11.78
CA LYS A 263 8.96 -12.70 -13.12
C LYS A 263 8.46 -14.14 -13.09
N LYS A 264 8.87 -14.94 -12.09
CA LYS A 264 8.45 -16.34 -11.92
C LYS A 264 6.94 -16.51 -11.75
N ILE A 265 6.28 -15.58 -11.06
CA ILE A 265 4.81 -15.63 -10.91
C ILE A 265 4.08 -15.07 -12.13
N GLY A 266 4.79 -14.73 -13.22
CA GLY A 266 4.23 -14.16 -14.45
C GLY A 266 3.74 -12.72 -14.33
N TYR A 267 4.17 -11.98 -13.30
CA TYR A 267 3.73 -10.59 -13.11
C TYR A 267 4.43 -9.62 -14.05
N LEU A 268 5.73 -9.77 -14.29
CA LEU A 268 6.45 -8.88 -15.19
C LEU A 268 7.48 -9.63 -16.03
N ASP A 269 7.86 -9.00 -17.14
CA ASP A 269 9.12 -9.28 -17.80
C ASP A 269 10.05 -8.06 -17.73
N TYR A 270 11.36 -8.31 -17.65
CA TYR A 270 12.36 -7.27 -17.49
C TYR A 270 13.76 -7.70 -17.96
N SER A 271 14.58 -6.70 -18.31
CA SER A 271 16.03 -6.84 -18.48
C SER A 271 16.80 -6.09 -17.40
N GLU A 272 17.88 -6.68 -16.91
CA GLU A 272 18.86 -6.01 -16.04
C GLU A 272 20.03 -5.52 -16.89
N VAL A 273 20.28 -4.21 -16.91
CA VAL A 273 21.37 -3.59 -17.68
C VAL A 273 22.31 -2.82 -16.77
N LYS A 274 23.60 -2.89 -17.07
CA LYS A 274 24.63 -2.09 -16.40
C LYS A 274 24.98 -0.89 -17.28
N ARG A 275 24.88 0.32 -16.72
CA ARG A 275 25.32 1.57 -17.38
C ARG A 275 26.35 2.25 -16.46
N GLY A 276 27.61 2.19 -16.85
CA GLY A 276 28.73 2.60 -16.00
C GLY A 276 28.79 1.80 -14.69
N LYS A 277 28.79 2.50 -13.55
CA LYS A 277 28.79 1.89 -12.21
C LYS A 277 27.38 1.56 -11.69
N SER A 278 26.35 1.91 -12.44
CA SER A 278 24.95 1.78 -12.03
C SER A 278 24.24 0.62 -12.74
N VAL A 279 23.32 -0.02 -12.02
CA VAL A 279 22.47 -1.09 -12.53
C VAL A 279 21.04 -0.59 -12.64
N PHE A 280 20.38 -0.91 -13.76
CA PHE A 280 19.02 -0.53 -14.05
C PHE A 280 18.19 -1.74 -14.48
N PHE A 281 16.90 -1.71 -14.16
CA PHE A 281 15.90 -2.67 -14.57
C PHE A 281 14.97 -1.99 -15.58
N ILE A 282 14.93 -2.53 -16.80
CA ILE A 282 14.01 -2.10 -17.86
C ILE A 282 12.82 -3.04 -17.80
N ILE A 283 11.63 -2.49 -17.53
CA ILE A 283 10.39 -3.25 -17.44
C ILE A 283 9.78 -3.30 -18.84
N HIS A 284 9.56 -4.51 -19.37
CA HIS A 284 9.04 -4.72 -20.73
C HIS A 284 7.53 -4.91 -20.74
N ASP A 285 7.00 -5.70 -19.80
CA ASP A 285 5.57 -5.96 -19.65
C ASP A 285 5.21 -6.13 -18.17
N ARG A 286 3.97 -5.80 -17.81
CA ARG A 286 3.36 -6.05 -16.50
C ARG A 286 1.95 -6.62 -16.68
N ILE A 287 1.68 -7.72 -15.98
CA ILE A 287 0.43 -8.48 -16.06
C ILE A 287 -0.15 -8.62 -14.65
N PRO A 288 -0.77 -7.58 -14.07
CA PRO A 288 -1.21 -7.57 -12.66
C PRO A 288 -2.24 -8.67 -12.32
N LYS A 289 -3.11 -9.03 -13.28
CA LYS A 289 -4.14 -10.06 -13.10
C LYS A 289 -3.60 -11.49 -13.15
N LEU A 290 -2.41 -11.67 -13.73
CA LEU A 290 -1.75 -12.96 -13.90
C LEU A 290 -2.57 -13.99 -14.69
N ASP A 291 -3.27 -13.54 -15.72
CA ASP A 291 -4.20 -14.36 -16.50
C ASP A 291 -3.49 -15.23 -17.56
N LYS A 292 -2.30 -14.82 -18.04
CA LYS A 292 -1.52 -15.57 -19.06
C LYS A 292 -1.04 -16.96 -18.57
N ILE A 293 -0.99 -17.20 -17.26
CA ILE A 293 -0.48 -18.47 -16.69
C ILE A 293 -1.49 -19.62 -16.86
N ASN A 294 -2.79 -19.32 -16.92
CA ASN A 294 -3.82 -20.37 -17.06
C ASN A 294 -3.69 -21.15 -18.39
N HIS A 295 -3.01 -20.61 -19.40
CA HIS A 295 -2.82 -21.27 -20.69
C HIS A 295 -1.63 -22.25 -20.73
N PHE A 296 -0.64 -22.10 -19.85
CA PHE A 296 0.53 -23.00 -19.80
C PHE A 296 0.28 -24.18 -18.84
N ASP A 297 -0.35 -23.94 -17.68
CA ASP A 297 -0.70 -25.01 -16.75
C ASP A 297 -1.73 -26.01 -17.35
N SER A 298 -2.53 -25.57 -18.33
CA SER A 298 -3.46 -26.44 -19.07
C SER A 298 -2.79 -27.22 -20.21
N MET A 299 -1.70 -26.70 -20.79
CA MET A 299 -0.94 -27.43 -21.82
C MET A 299 -0.10 -28.54 -21.19
N ASP A 300 0.51 -28.30 -20.03
CA ASP A 300 1.30 -29.32 -19.31
C ASP A 300 0.42 -30.46 -18.74
N SER A 301 -0.87 -30.23 -18.48
CA SER A 301 -1.81 -31.29 -18.12
C SER A 301 -2.34 -32.07 -19.31
N ILE A 302 -2.28 -31.51 -20.52
CA ILE A 302 -2.69 -32.18 -21.76
C ILE A 302 -1.52 -33.00 -22.34
N MET A 303 -0.26 -32.61 -22.08
CA MET A 303 0.92 -33.38 -22.51
C MET A 303 1.30 -34.53 -21.56
N ASN A 304 0.68 -34.63 -20.39
CA ASN A 304 0.94 -35.68 -19.40
C ASN A 304 -0.24 -36.67 -19.22
N ASN A 305 -1.19 -36.70 -20.17
CA ASN A 305 -2.26 -37.70 -20.25
C ASN A 305 -2.23 -38.40 -21.61
#